data_AF-A0A534V5D6-F1
#
_entry.id   AF-A0A534V5D6-F1
#
_cell.length_a   1.000
_cell.length_b   1.000
_cell.length_c   1.000
_cell.angle_alpha   90.00
_cell.angle_beta   90.00
_cell.angle_gamma   90.00
#
_symmetry.space_group_name_H-M   'P 1'
#
loop_
_entity.id
_entity.type
_entity.pdbx_description
1 polymer ?
#
loop_
_entity_poly.entity_id
_entity_poly.type
_entity_poly.pdbx_seq_one_letter_code
_entity_poly.pdbx_strand_id
1 'polypeptide(L)'
;MGNGKYIWCRNCEAIHHVSSFDRAPSYQIASGEIHEIPANDWRDFMGQHAGHKLEPLTATGNNYFPGGSTDPMAAVYIEASNGSETLVLRLSRGSIEESVRYEIMKGRLIENGFGLEIQEKEIRKEMQLHFSWAPAAPLEDVKINLFVTLFREIVSELDPKNVRTEEFSYSDDNISYGQLDSSTVDALMTRCAGHFLPVELASIRRFVETHREAGDVMALIKRRAVSVEQHAE
;
A
#
# COMPACT_ATOMS: atom_id res chain seq x y z
N MET A 1 -4.24 -4.29 -15.75
CA MET A 1 -5.52 -3.76 -15.26
C MET A 1 -6.12 -2.90 -16.36
N GLY A 2 -7.37 -3.15 -16.75
CA GLY A 2 -7.98 -2.48 -17.91
C GLY A 2 -8.12 -0.98 -17.70
N ASN A 3 -7.99 -0.20 -18.78
CA ASN A 3 -8.22 1.25 -18.78
C ASN A 3 -9.57 1.55 -18.14
N GLY A 4 -9.57 2.01 -16.88
CA GLY A 4 -10.79 2.22 -16.11
C GLY A 4 -11.65 3.28 -16.80
N LYS A 5 -12.79 2.86 -17.34
CA LYS A 5 -13.77 3.75 -17.97
C LYS A 5 -14.93 3.93 -17.00
N TYR A 6 -15.36 5.16 -16.82
CA TYR A 6 -16.46 5.50 -15.92
C TYR A 6 -17.44 6.44 -16.61
N ILE A 7 -18.68 6.46 -16.13
CA ILE A 7 -19.63 7.52 -16.41
C ILE A 7 -19.88 8.28 -15.12
N TRP A 8 -19.85 9.60 -15.23
CA TRP A 8 -20.23 10.51 -14.17
C TRP A 8 -21.54 11.22 -14.49
N CYS A 9 -22.49 11.15 -13.57
CA CYS A 9 -23.68 11.96 -13.59
C CYS A 9 -23.44 13.31 -12.90
N ARG A 10 -23.41 14.41 -13.67
CA ARG A 10 -23.21 15.77 -13.14
C ARG A 10 -24.36 16.27 -12.26
N ASN A 11 -25.54 15.65 -12.36
CA ASN A 11 -26.73 16.08 -11.63
C ASN A 11 -26.79 15.56 -10.20
N CYS A 12 -26.23 14.37 -9.93
CA CYS A 12 -26.33 13.70 -8.64
C CYS A 12 -25.02 13.05 -8.16
N GLU A 13 -23.93 13.29 -8.89
CA GLU A 13 -22.58 12.81 -8.57
C GLU A 13 -22.41 11.29 -8.59
N ALA A 14 -23.42 10.55 -9.07
CA ALA A 14 -23.32 9.12 -9.25
C ALA A 14 -22.26 8.75 -10.30
N ILE A 15 -21.50 7.69 -10.01
CA ILE A 15 -20.49 7.12 -10.90
C ILE A 15 -20.88 5.69 -11.24
N HIS A 16 -20.75 5.33 -12.52
CA HIS A 16 -20.81 3.95 -12.99
C HIS A 16 -19.45 3.54 -13.54
N HIS A 17 -18.92 2.40 -13.09
CA HIS A 17 -17.73 1.81 -13.70
C HIS A 17 -18.13 0.93 -14.88
N VAL A 18 -17.68 1.29 -16.07
CA VAL A 18 -18.00 0.58 -17.31
C VAL A 18 -17.09 -0.65 -17.42
N SER A 19 -17.67 -1.83 -17.20
CA SER A 19 -16.91 -3.07 -17.17
C SER A 19 -17.50 -4.13 -18.08
N SER A 20 -16.71 -5.17 -18.39
CA SER A 20 -17.23 -6.38 -19.05
C SER A 20 -18.23 -7.15 -18.18
N PHE A 21 -18.28 -6.85 -16.88
CA PHE A 21 -19.18 -7.49 -15.93
C PHE A 21 -20.54 -6.79 -15.82
N ASP A 22 -20.76 -5.68 -16.53
CA ASP A 22 -22.05 -4.96 -16.50
C ASP A 22 -23.24 -5.82 -16.97
N ARG A 23 -22.97 -6.96 -17.62
CA ARG A 23 -23.98 -7.94 -18.04
C ARG A 23 -23.79 -9.31 -17.41
N ALA A 24 -22.89 -9.42 -16.42
CA ALA A 24 -22.69 -10.65 -15.70
C ALA A 24 -23.93 -10.94 -14.85
N PRO A 25 -24.42 -12.19 -14.84
CA PRO A 25 -25.55 -12.53 -14.00
C PRO A 25 -25.16 -12.52 -12.53
N SER A 26 -26.15 -12.30 -11.67
CA SER A 26 -26.03 -12.58 -10.24
C SER A 26 -26.52 -14.00 -9.96
N TYR A 27 -26.00 -14.62 -8.90
CA TYR A 27 -26.36 -15.98 -8.52
C TYR A 27 -26.98 -15.97 -7.13
N GLN A 28 -28.10 -16.66 -6.99
CA GLN A 28 -28.75 -16.86 -5.69
C GLN A 28 -28.89 -18.35 -5.43
N ILE A 29 -28.51 -18.78 -4.22
CA ILE A 29 -28.72 -20.16 -3.78
C ILE A 29 -30.07 -20.20 -3.05
N ALA A 30 -31.04 -20.94 -3.59
CA ALA A 30 -32.31 -21.20 -2.94
C ALA A 30 -32.55 -22.70 -2.89
N SER A 31 -32.85 -23.23 -1.70
CA SER A 31 -33.16 -24.66 -1.48
C SER A 31 -32.08 -25.63 -2.01
N GLY A 32 -30.81 -25.21 -2.05
CA GLY A 32 -29.70 -26.02 -2.54
C GLY A 32 -29.50 -25.97 -4.06
N GLU A 33 -30.33 -25.23 -4.80
CA GLU A 33 -30.17 -24.98 -6.23
C GLU A 33 -29.56 -23.60 -6.47
N ILE A 34 -28.72 -23.49 -7.50
CA ILE A 34 -28.15 -22.23 -7.97
C ILE A 34 -29.08 -21.67 -9.03
N HIS A 35 -29.66 -20.50 -8.75
CA HIS A 35 -30.45 -19.74 -9.72
C HIS A 35 -29.62 -18.60 -10.28
N GLU A 36 -29.50 -18.57 -11.60
CA GLU A 36 -28.90 -17.47 -12.34
C GLU A 36 -29.96 -16.39 -12.57
N ILE A 37 -29.64 -15.16 -12.18
CA ILE A 37 -30.49 -13.98 -12.34
C ILE A 37 -29.80 -13.05 -13.34
N PRO A 38 -30.35 -12.88 -14.56
CA PRO A 38 -29.80 -11.94 -15.53
C PRO A 38 -29.74 -10.53 -14.95
N ALA A 39 -28.60 -9.86 -15.10
CA ALA A 39 -28.40 -8.48 -14.67
C ALA A 39 -27.83 -7.63 -15.83
N ASN A 40 -28.12 -6.32 -15.78
CA ASN A 40 -27.57 -5.36 -16.74
C ASN A 40 -27.34 -4.00 -16.06
N ASP A 41 -26.31 -3.93 -15.22
CA ASP A 41 -25.99 -2.78 -14.38
C ASP A 41 -25.86 -1.49 -15.19
N TRP A 42 -25.26 -1.58 -16.39
CA TRP A 42 -25.17 -0.45 -17.32
C TRP A 42 -26.55 0.08 -17.70
N ARG A 43 -27.46 -0.81 -18.12
CA ARG A 43 -28.80 -0.40 -18.55
C ARG A 43 -29.59 0.19 -17.40
N ASP A 44 -29.44 -0.38 -16.21
CA ASP A 44 -30.12 0.09 -15.00
C ASP A 44 -29.61 1.48 -14.61
N PHE A 45 -28.30 1.71 -14.62
CA PHE A 45 -27.71 3.03 -14.41
C PHE A 45 -28.20 4.05 -15.44
N MET A 46 -28.15 3.71 -16.73
CA MET A 46 -28.59 4.62 -17.80
C MET A 46 -30.10 4.95 -17.71
N GLY A 47 -30.92 3.99 -17.27
CA GLY A 47 -32.35 4.18 -17.07
C GLY A 47 -32.66 5.12 -15.89
N GLN A 48 -31.98 4.91 -14.75
CA GLN A 48 -32.13 5.75 -13.56
C GLN A 48 -31.68 7.20 -13.78
N HIS A 49 -30.73 7.42 -14.69
CA HIS A 49 -30.17 8.73 -14.98
C HIS A 49 -30.65 9.29 -16.33
N ALA A 50 -31.80 8.79 -16.83
CA ALA A 50 -32.40 9.32 -18.05
C ALA A 50 -32.72 10.81 -17.91
N GLY A 51 -32.21 11.62 -18.83
CA GLY A 51 -32.37 13.08 -18.79
C GLY A 51 -31.35 13.82 -17.93
N HIS A 52 -30.45 13.12 -17.23
CA HIS A 52 -29.31 13.75 -16.57
C HIS A 52 -28.16 14.00 -17.56
N LYS A 53 -27.28 14.94 -17.22
CA LYS A 53 -26.02 15.17 -17.93
C LYS A 53 -24.99 14.12 -17.49
N LEU A 54 -24.66 13.23 -18.41
CA LEU A 54 -23.69 12.15 -18.23
C LEU A 54 -22.39 12.49 -18.96
N GLU A 55 -21.27 12.34 -18.29
CA GLU A 55 -19.94 12.61 -18.84
C GLU A 55 -19.03 11.39 -18.71
N PRO A 56 -18.26 11.05 -19.75
CA PRO A 56 -17.29 9.97 -19.66
C PRO A 56 -16.08 10.42 -18.84
N LEU A 57 -15.60 9.53 -17.99
CA LEU A 57 -14.34 9.67 -17.25
C LEU A 57 -13.42 8.51 -17.62
N THR A 58 -12.13 8.80 -17.76
CA THR A 58 -11.09 7.78 -17.99
C THR A 58 -10.05 7.89 -16.89
N ALA A 59 -9.69 6.75 -16.29
CA ALA A 59 -8.59 6.68 -15.33
C ALA A 59 -7.30 7.20 -15.98
N THR A 60 -6.56 8.06 -15.28
CA THR A 60 -5.27 8.59 -15.76
C THR A 60 -4.15 7.57 -15.61
N GLY A 61 -4.37 6.52 -14.82
CA GLY A 61 -3.38 5.52 -14.42
C GLY A 61 -2.74 5.84 -13.07
N ASN A 62 -2.93 7.06 -12.55
CA ASN A 62 -2.49 7.43 -11.21
C ASN A 62 -3.51 6.93 -10.18
N ASN A 63 -3.14 5.88 -9.44
CA ASN A 63 -3.98 5.24 -8.43
C ASN A 63 -3.25 5.13 -7.10
N TYR A 64 -3.98 5.10 -6.00
CA TYR A 64 -3.44 4.95 -4.66
C TYR A 64 -4.29 3.96 -3.84
N PHE A 65 -3.61 2.98 -3.24
CA PHE A 65 -4.23 1.86 -2.53
C PHE A 65 -3.74 1.80 -1.07
N PRO A 66 -4.21 2.66 -0.15
CA PRO A 66 -3.63 2.77 1.18
C PRO A 66 -3.60 1.45 1.99
N GLY A 67 -4.50 0.49 1.72
CA GLY A 67 -4.49 -0.85 2.30
C GLY A 67 -3.82 -1.94 1.46
N GLY A 68 -3.11 -1.57 0.39
CA GLY A 68 -2.63 -2.48 -0.64
C GLY A 68 -3.68 -2.83 -1.69
N SER A 69 -3.25 -3.48 -2.77
CA SER A 69 -4.11 -3.84 -3.91
C SER A 69 -4.88 -5.16 -3.69
N THR A 70 -4.58 -5.87 -2.61
CA THR A 70 -5.09 -7.21 -2.32
C THR A 70 -6.26 -7.24 -1.33
N ASP A 71 -6.41 -6.22 -0.48
CA ASP A 71 -7.57 -6.10 0.41
C ASP A 71 -8.73 -5.48 -0.37
N PRO A 72 -9.79 -6.26 -0.65
CA PRO A 72 -10.84 -5.78 -1.51
C PRO A 72 -11.88 -4.96 -0.72
N MET A 73 -11.71 -4.77 0.60
CA MET A 73 -12.48 -3.86 1.45
C MET A 73 -11.76 -2.52 1.68
N ALA A 74 -10.44 -2.46 1.43
CA ALA A 74 -9.69 -1.23 1.57
C ALA A 74 -10.20 -0.16 0.58
N ALA A 75 -10.20 1.09 1.04
CA ALA A 75 -10.53 2.20 0.15
C ALA A 75 -9.47 2.34 -0.93
N VAL A 76 -9.92 2.59 -2.16
CA VAL A 76 -9.05 2.80 -3.33
C VAL A 76 -9.31 4.18 -3.91
N TYR A 77 -8.24 4.86 -4.30
CA TYR A 77 -8.30 6.19 -4.90
C TYR A 77 -7.82 6.10 -6.34
N ILE A 78 -8.66 6.50 -7.28
CA ILE A 78 -8.38 6.45 -8.72
C ILE A 78 -8.51 7.86 -9.27
N GLU A 79 -7.44 8.40 -9.83
CA GLU A 79 -7.52 9.65 -10.55
C GLU A 79 -8.14 9.42 -11.94
N ALA A 80 -9.15 10.22 -12.28
CA ALA A 80 -9.87 10.12 -13.54
C ALA A 80 -10.12 11.50 -14.14
N SER A 81 -10.22 11.57 -15.47
CA SER A 81 -10.45 12.82 -16.21
C SER A 81 -11.47 12.65 -17.33
N ASN A 82 -12.24 13.70 -17.60
CA ASN A 82 -13.08 13.85 -18.80
C ASN A 82 -12.36 14.62 -19.93
N GLY A 83 -11.07 14.94 -19.76
CA GLY A 83 -10.26 15.75 -20.67
C GLY A 83 -10.27 17.26 -20.37
N SER A 84 -11.23 17.75 -19.58
CA SER A 84 -11.29 19.15 -19.14
C SER A 84 -11.01 19.34 -17.65
N GLU A 85 -11.40 18.38 -16.84
CA GLU A 85 -11.25 18.37 -15.38
C GLU A 85 -10.70 17.02 -14.93
N THR A 86 -9.97 17.05 -13.82
CA THR A 86 -9.41 15.88 -13.15
C THR A 86 -10.03 15.78 -11.77
N LEU A 87 -10.41 14.55 -11.41
CA LEU A 87 -11.09 14.21 -10.17
C LEU A 87 -10.43 12.96 -9.58
N VAL A 88 -10.60 12.77 -8.28
CA VAL A 88 -10.25 11.52 -7.60
C VAL A 88 -11.52 10.79 -7.24
N LEU A 89 -11.66 9.56 -7.73
CA LEU A 89 -12.73 8.64 -7.37
C LEU A 89 -12.25 7.83 -6.16
N ARG A 90 -12.96 7.96 -5.03
CA ARG A 90 -12.77 7.10 -3.86
C ARG A 90 -13.76 5.94 -3.92
N LEU A 91 -13.23 4.73 -4.04
CA LEU A 91 -13.97 3.48 -4.05
C LEU A 91 -13.95 2.89 -2.65
N SER A 92 -15.09 2.46 -2.15
CA SER A 92 -15.18 1.77 -0.85
C SER A 92 -16.40 0.86 -0.77
N ARG A 93 -16.37 -0.13 0.12
CA ARG A 93 -17.53 -0.97 0.46
C ARG A 93 -17.41 -1.46 1.90
N GLY A 94 -18.54 -1.71 2.56
CA GLY A 94 -18.55 -2.18 3.95
C GLY A 94 -18.30 -3.68 4.09
N SER A 95 -18.70 -4.47 3.09
CA SER A 95 -18.51 -5.92 3.05
C SER A 95 -18.43 -6.45 1.62
N ILE A 96 -18.15 -7.75 1.46
CA ILE A 96 -18.04 -8.38 0.14
C ILE A 96 -19.39 -8.53 -0.57
N GLU A 97 -20.48 -8.55 0.21
CA GLU A 97 -21.86 -8.61 -0.26
C GLU A 97 -22.39 -7.25 -0.74
N GLU A 98 -21.76 -6.15 -0.33
CA GLU A 98 -22.14 -4.81 -0.77
C GLU A 98 -21.47 -4.41 -2.10
N SER A 99 -22.22 -3.70 -2.93
CA SER A 99 -21.67 -3.03 -4.12
C SER A 99 -20.66 -1.95 -3.73
N VAL A 100 -19.65 -1.77 -4.58
CA VAL A 100 -18.69 -0.67 -4.43
C VAL A 100 -19.42 0.67 -4.54
N ARG A 101 -19.17 1.54 -3.58
CA ARG A 101 -19.62 2.94 -3.57
C ARG A 101 -18.51 3.81 -4.11
N TYR A 102 -18.90 4.79 -4.92
CA TYR A 102 -18.01 5.79 -5.49
C TYR A 102 -18.31 7.15 -4.85
N GLU A 103 -17.28 7.81 -4.36
CA GLU A 103 -17.32 9.18 -3.89
C GLU A 103 -16.38 10.02 -4.77
N ILE A 104 -16.85 11.20 -5.20
CA ILE A 104 -16.05 12.12 -6.01
C ILE A 104 -15.34 13.09 -5.08
N MET A 105 -14.03 13.17 -5.23
CA MET A 105 -13.20 14.17 -4.58
C MET A 105 -12.63 15.09 -5.66
N LYS A 106 -12.95 16.39 -5.59
CA LYS A 106 -12.42 17.38 -6.53
C LYS A 106 -10.91 17.52 -6.32
N GLY A 107 -10.13 17.40 -7.40
CA GLY A 107 -8.68 17.55 -7.39
C GLY A 107 -7.94 16.31 -7.90
N ARG A 108 -6.72 16.10 -7.42
CA ARG A 108 -5.78 15.12 -8.00
C ARG A 108 -4.93 14.43 -6.95
N LEU A 109 -4.37 13.28 -7.32
CA LEU A 109 -3.43 12.56 -6.48
C LEU A 109 -2.03 13.17 -6.66
N ILE A 110 -1.45 13.64 -5.56
CA ILE A 110 -0.08 14.17 -5.52
C ILE A 110 0.84 13.13 -4.93
N GLU A 111 1.86 12.73 -5.69
CA GLU A 111 2.95 11.92 -5.19
C GLU A 111 3.98 12.83 -4.49
N ASN A 112 4.08 12.68 -3.17
CA ASN A 112 5.00 13.44 -2.32
C ASN A 112 6.39 12.78 -2.22
N GLY A 113 6.67 11.79 -3.07
CA GLY A 113 7.86 10.96 -3.02
C GLY A 113 7.66 9.70 -2.17
N PHE A 114 8.69 9.33 -1.42
CA PHE A 114 8.73 8.09 -0.64
C PHE A 114 9.08 8.37 0.81
N GLY A 115 8.51 7.57 1.73
CA GLY A 115 9.01 7.41 3.09
C GLY A 115 9.86 6.14 3.20
N LEU A 116 10.73 6.09 4.21
CA LEU A 116 11.46 4.89 4.59
C LEU A 116 10.97 4.40 5.95
N GLU A 117 10.76 3.10 6.05
CA GLU A 117 10.32 2.39 7.25
C GLU A 117 11.20 1.15 7.47
N ILE A 118 11.27 0.68 8.70
CA ILE A 118 11.90 -0.59 9.05
C ILE A 118 10.85 -1.61 9.46
N GLN A 119 11.17 -2.90 9.30
CA GLN A 119 10.30 -4.01 9.68
C GLN A 119 10.36 -4.30 11.18
N GLU A 120 10.07 -3.30 12.03
CA GLU A 120 10.33 -3.35 13.48
C GLU A 120 9.90 -4.68 14.14
N LYS A 121 8.67 -5.13 13.86
CA LYS A 121 8.11 -6.34 14.45
C LYS A 121 8.87 -7.60 14.02
N GLU A 122 9.17 -7.72 12.73
CA GLU A 122 9.84 -8.89 12.18
C GLU A 122 11.32 -8.92 12.59
N ILE A 123 11.98 -7.76 12.66
CA ILE A 123 13.34 -7.62 13.20
C ILE A 123 13.38 -8.12 14.65
N ARG A 124 12.45 -7.69 15.52
CA ARG A 124 12.42 -8.14 16.92
C ARG A 124 12.27 -9.65 17.00
N LYS A 125 11.33 -10.22 16.25
CA LYS A 125 11.06 -11.66 16.21
C LYS A 125 12.29 -12.44 15.73
N GLU A 126 12.90 -11.99 14.65
CA GLU A 126 14.07 -12.67 14.07
C GLU A 126 15.29 -12.57 14.98
N MET A 127 15.53 -11.41 15.62
CA MET A 127 16.58 -11.28 16.64
C MET A 127 16.33 -12.18 17.85
N GLN A 128 15.10 -12.24 18.37
CA GLN A 128 14.77 -13.13 19.48
C GLN A 128 15.07 -14.60 19.14
N LEU A 129 14.71 -15.04 17.94
CA LEU A 129 15.02 -16.38 17.45
C LEU A 129 16.55 -16.57 17.28
N HIS A 130 17.21 -15.66 16.58
CA HIS A 130 18.64 -15.73 16.26
C HIS A 130 19.53 -15.77 17.52
N PHE A 131 19.19 -14.97 18.54
CA PHE A 131 19.97 -14.84 19.76
C PHE A 131 19.52 -15.76 20.90
N SER A 132 18.38 -16.46 20.78
CA SER A 132 17.90 -17.38 21.82
C SER A 132 18.84 -18.57 22.10
N TRP A 133 19.70 -18.93 21.15
CA TRP A 133 20.66 -20.04 21.25
C TRP A 133 22.12 -19.55 21.34
N ALA A 134 22.33 -18.27 21.61
CA ALA A 134 23.67 -17.69 21.65
C ALA A 134 24.53 -18.35 22.75
N PRO A 135 25.79 -18.77 22.45
CA PRO A 135 26.65 -19.47 23.41
C PRO A 135 26.98 -18.66 24.67
N ALA A 136 26.86 -17.34 24.61
CA ALA A 136 27.23 -16.40 25.68
C ALA A 136 26.02 -15.55 26.06
N ALA A 137 25.03 -16.19 26.70
CA ALA A 137 23.74 -15.63 27.10
C ALA A 137 22.88 -15.09 25.94
N PRO A 138 21.56 -15.38 25.95
CA PRO A 138 20.65 -14.75 25.01
C PRO A 138 20.68 -13.21 25.13
N LEU A 139 20.52 -12.53 24.00
CA LEU A 139 20.39 -11.07 23.99
C LEU A 139 19.05 -10.70 24.64
N GLU A 140 19.09 -9.85 25.67
CA GLU A 140 17.89 -9.42 26.40
C GLU A 140 16.95 -8.59 25.50
N ASP A 141 15.63 -8.71 25.72
CA ASP A 141 14.61 -7.97 24.97
C ASP A 141 14.83 -6.44 25.01
N VAL A 142 15.32 -5.91 26.12
CA VAL A 142 15.64 -4.47 26.24
C VAL A 142 16.71 -4.05 25.23
N LYS A 143 17.73 -4.90 25.00
CA LYS A 143 18.78 -4.65 24.02
C LYS A 143 18.28 -4.81 22.58
N ILE A 144 17.41 -5.79 22.33
CA ILE A 144 16.73 -5.92 21.02
C ILE A 144 15.91 -4.66 20.71
N ASN A 145 15.14 -4.17 21.69
CA ASN A 145 14.33 -2.97 21.54
C ASN A 145 15.17 -1.71 21.29
N LEU A 146 16.34 -1.62 21.95
CA LEU A 146 17.29 -0.55 21.73
C LEU A 146 17.88 -0.60 20.30
N PHE A 147 18.28 -1.78 19.82
CA PHE A 147 18.77 -1.94 18.44
C PHE A 147 17.73 -1.45 17.42
N VAL A 148 16.47 -1.85 17.57
CA VAL A 148 15.39 -1.44 16.65
C VAL A 148 15.18 0.08 16.67
N THR A 149 15.30 0.70 17.84
CA THR A 149 15.19 2.15 17.99
C THR A 149 16.33 2.87 17.28
N LEU A 150 17.59 2.44 17.51
CA LEU A 150 18.77 3.00 16.85
C LEU A 150 18.69 2.84 15.32
N PHE A 151 18.20 1.69 14.85
CA PHE A 151 18.02 1.45 13.42
C PHE A 151 16.97 2.38 12.81
N ARG A 152 15.82 2.56 13.48
CA ARG A 152 14.78 3.51 13.04
C ARG A 152 15.32 4.93 12.95
N GLU A 153 16.09 5.37 13.94
CA GLU A 153 16.68 6.71 13.95
C GLU A 153 17.60 6.93 12.74
N ILE A 154 18.48 5.97 12.44
CA ILE A 154 19.34 6.05 11.26
C ILE A 154 18.53 6.12 9.98
N VAL A 155 17.52 5.26 9.85
CA VAL A 155 16.68 5.22 8.65
C VAL A 155 15.89 6.52 8.48
N SER A 156 15.49 7.18 9.57
CA SER A 156 14.80 8.48 9.53
C SER A 156 15.66 9.63 9.01
N GLU A 157 17.00 9.48 9.03
CA GLU A 157 17.96 10.46 8.53
C GLU A 157 18.34 10.22 7.06
N LEU A 158 17.97 9.08 6.49
CA LEU A 158 18.27 8.74 5.10
C LEU A 158 17.35 9.49 4.13
N ASP A 159 17.91 9.89 2.99
CA ASP A 159 17.11 10.36 1.85
C ASP A 159 16.54 9.14 1.11
N PRO A 160 15.20 8.97 1.05
CA PRO A 160 14.53 7.89 0.32
C PRO A 160 14.91 7.81 -1.16
N LYS A 161 15.37 8.90 -1.77
CA LYS A 161 15.82 8.94 -3.17
C LYS A 161 17.14 8.21 -3.40
N ASN A 162 17.99 8.13 -2.37
CA ASN A 162 19.30 7.48 -2.46
C ASN A 162 19.22 5.97 -2.20
N VAL A 163 18.12 5.49 -1.60
CA VAL A 163 17.89 4.06 -1.42
C VAL A 163 17.48 3.41 -2.74
N ARG A 164 18.33 2.50 -3.22
CA ARG A 164 18.09 1.69 -4.42
C ARG A 164 16.95 0.71 -4.16
N THR A 165 15.94 0.75 -5.01
CA THR A 165 14.87 -0.25 -5.03
C THR A 165 15.40 -1.54 -5.68
N GLU A 166 15.20 -2.66 -5.01
CA GLU A 166 15.59 -3.99 -5.49
C GLU A 166 14.38 -4.89 -5.77
N GLU A 167 13.33 -4.79 -4.95
CA GLU A 167 12.12 -5.61 -5.09
C GLU A 167 10.86 -4.77 -4.89
N PHE A 168 9.75 -5.19 -5.50
CA PHE A 168 8.43 -4.60 -5.31
C PHE A 168 7.56 -5.56 -4.51
N SER A 169 6.72 -5.04 -3.61
CA SER A 169 5.77 -5.88 -2.88
C SER A 169 4.76 -6.50 -3.83
N TYR A 170 4.51 -7.80 -3.68
CA TYR A 170 3.47 -8.52 -4.43
C TYR A 170 2.05 -8.24 -3.92
N SER A 171 1.89 -7.59 -2.76
CA SER A 171 0.60 -7.43 -2.07
C SER A 171 0.17 -5.97 -1.85
N ASP A 172 1.12 -5.04 -1.93
CA ASP A 172 0.89 -3.61 -1.75
C ASP A 172 1.67 -2.82 -2.80
N ASP A 173 0.95 -2.30 -3.80
CA ASP A 173 1.50 -1.54 -4.92
C ASP A 173 2.21 -0.24 -4.48
N ASN A 174 2.07 0.18 -3.21
CA ASN A 174 2.76 1.34 -2.67
C ASN A 174 4.06 1.00 -1.94
N ILE A 175 4.40 -0.30 -1.80
CA ILE A 175 5.61 -0.74 -1.11
C ILE A 175 6.62 -1.29 -2.11
N SER A 176 7.86 -0.84 -1.96
CA SER A 176 9.04 -1.48 -2.52
C SER A 176 10.07 -1.71 -1.42
N TYR A 177 10.99 -2.64 -1.65
CA TYR A 177 12.07 -2.98 -0.72
C TYR A 177 13.40 -2.48 -1.27
N GLY A 178 14.16 -1.83 -0.41
CA GLY A 178 15.49 -1.32 -0.70
C GLY A 178 16.54 -2.00 0.16
N GLN A 179 17.71 -2.23 -0.43
CA GLN A 179 18.85 -2.78 0.28
C GLN A 179 19.44 -1.75 1.23
N LEU A 180 19.87 -2.21 2.41
CA LEU A 180 20.72 -1.42 3.28
C LEU A 180 22.13 -1.36 2.69
N ASP A 181 22.67 -0.17 2.43
CA ASP A 181 24.04 -0.04 1.93
C ASP A 181 25.08 -0.19 3.05
N SER A 182 26.33 -0.47 2.68
CA SER A 182 27.39 -0.74 3.66
C SER A 182 27.71 0.48 4.53
N SER A 183 27.58 1.70 4.00
CA SER A 183 27.75 2.93 4.78
C SER A 183 26.71 3.07 5.89
N THR A 184 25.47 2.68 5.61
CA THR A 184 24.38 2.72 6.58
C THR A 184 24.56 1.64 7.64
N VAL A 185 25.02 0.44 7.24
CA VAL A 185 25.41 -0.61 8.19
C VAL A 185 26.52 -0.11 9.12
N ASP A 186 27.56 0.54 8.59
CA ASP A 186 28.67 1.06 9.39
C ASP A 186 28.22 2.18 10.34
N ALA A 187 27.33 3.06 9.89
CA ALA A 187 26.70 4.07 10.75
C ALA A 187 25.89 3.42 11.89
N LEU A 188 25.13 2.36 11.60
CA LEU A 188 24.38 1.61 12.59
C LEU A 188 25.28 0.94 13.62
N MET A 189 26.35 0.28 13.17
CA MET A 189 27.31 -0.33 14.08
C MET A 189 28.01 0.71 14.96
N THR A 190 28.29 1.89 14.41
CA THR A 190 28.86 3.00 15.18
C THR A 190 27.92 3.48 16.27
N ARG A 191 26.61 3.63 16.00
CA ARG A 191 25.63 3.98 17.04
C ARG A 191 25.48 2.88 18.08
N CYS A 192 25.46 1.62 17.66
CA CYS A 192 25.39 0.49 18.59
C CYS A 192 26.64 0.39 19.48
N ALA A 193 27.82 0.84 19.03
CA ALA A 193 29.06 0.66 19.77
C ALA A 193 29.07 1.27 21.19
N GLY A 194 28.23 2.28 21.45
CA GLY A 194 28.07 2.88 22.78
C GLY A 194 27.21 2.07 23.76
N HIS A 195 26.50 1.03 23.30
CA HIS A 195 25.46 0.35 24.06
C HIS A 195 25.62 -1.16 24.18
N PHE A 196 26.45 -1.77 23.32
CA PHE A 196 26.61 -3.22 23.22
C PHE A 196 28.07 -3.61 23.45
N LEU A 197 28.29 -4.80 24.02
CA LEU A 197 29.62 -5.36 24.19
C LEU A 197 30.26 -5.71 22.83
N PRO A 198 31.60 -5.75 22.71
CA PRO A 198 32.26 -6.08 21.44
C PRO A 198 31.80 -7.41 20.80
N VAL A 199 31.55 -8.43 21.62
CA VAL A 199 31.03 -9.73 21.15
C VAL A 199 29.58 -9.66 20.65
N GLU A 200 28.76 -8.83 21.30
CA GLU A 200 27.38 -8.58 20.88
C GLU A 200 27.37 -7.80 19.57
N LEU A 201 28.21 -6.76 19.46
CA LEU A 201 28.36 -5.96 18.23
C LEU A 201 28.79 -6.80 17.03
N ALA A 202 29.76 -7.69 17.21
CA ALA A 202 30.18 -8.60 16.13
C ALA A 202 29.02 -9.50 15.68
N SER A 203 28.23 -9.98 16.62
CA SER A 203 27.08 -10.84 16.34
C SER A 203 25.94 -10.07 15.68
N ILE A 204 25.66 -8.84 16.13
CA ILE A 204 24.68 -7.92 15.53
C ILE A 204 25.12 -7.53 14.12
N ARG A 205 26.39 -7.21 13.88
CA ARG A 205 26.88 -6.94 12.53
C ARG A 205 26.62 -8.12 11.61
N ARG A 206 26.96 -9.34 12.04
CA ARG A 206 26.70 -10.55 11.26
C ARG A 206 25.21 -10.74 10.99
N PHE A 207 24.35 -10.50 11.99
CA PHE A 207 22.90 -10.50 11.82
C PHE A 207 22.46 -9.52 10.73
N VAL A 208 22.91 -8.26 10.78
CA VAL A 208 22.57 -7.25 9.77
C VAL A 208 23.03 -7.65 8.38
N GLU A 209 24.28 -8.09 8.23
CA GLU A 209 24.84 -8.47 6.93
C GLU A 209 24.16 -9.71 6.34
N THR A 210 23.64 -10.62 7.18
CA THR A 210 22.95 -11.83 6.71
C THR A 210 21.53 -11.53 6.21
N HIS A 211 20.87 -10.50 6.77
CA HIS A 211 19.44 -10.24 6.51
C HIS A 211 19.17 -8.92 5.77
N ARG A 212 20.21 -8.27 5.20
CA ARG A 212 20.09 -6.95 4.51
C ARG A 212 19.65 -7.02 3.05
N GLU A 213 19.55 -8.21 2.47
CA GLU A 213 19.11 -8.39 1.09
C GLU A 213 17.61 -8.09 0.93
N ALA A 214 17.20 -7.76 -0.30
CA ALA A 214 15.79 -7.57 -0.62
C ALA A 214 14.97 -8.82 -0.27
N GLY A 215 13.88 -8.63 0.46
CA GLY A 215 12.99 -9.70 0.91
C GLY A 215 13.23 -10.21 2.33
N ASP A 216 14.28 -9.75 3.02
CA ASP A 216 14.60 -10.17 4.40
C ASP A 216 14.34 -9.04 5.43
N VAL A 217 14.44 -9.34 6.72
CA VAL A 217 13.95 -8.48 7.82
C VAL A 217 14.71 -7.16 7.96
N MET A 218 15.95 -7.06 7.45
CA MET A 218 16.71 -5.80 7.47
C MET A 218 16.57 -4.99 6.18
N ALA A 219 15.79 -5.45 5.20
CA ALA A 219 15.43 -4.65 4.04
C ALA A 219 14.63 -3.40 4.47
N LEU A 220 14.93 -2.26 3.85
CA LEU A 220 14.21 -1.02 4.06
C LEU A 220 12.89 -1.08 3.31
N ILE A 221 11.80 -0.77 3.98
CA ILE A 221 10.51 -0.54 3.34
C ILE A 221 10.52 0.87 2.77
N LYS A 222 10.34 0.98 1.46
CA LYS A 222 10.17 2.25 0.76
C LYS A 222 8.71 2.38 0.34
N ARG A 223 7.98 3.24 1.05
CA ARG A 223 6.53 3.43 0.89
C ARG A 223 6.24 4.70 0.12
N ARG A 224 5.40 4.62 -0.91
CA ARG A 224 4.94 5.79 -1.66
C ARG A 224 4.07 6.68 -0.77
N ALA A 225 4.41 7.97 -0.69
CA ALA A 225 3.65 8.96 0.04
C ALA A 225 2.71 9.69 -0.93
N VAL A 226 1.40 9.56 -0.74
CA VAL A 226 0.39 10.18 -1.61
C VAL A 226 -0.57 11.01 -0.77
N SER A 227 -0.94 12.17 -1.30
CA SER A 227 -2.01 13.01 -0.74
C SER A 227 -3.03 13.35 -1.82
N VAL A 228 -4.27 13.59 -1.42
CA VAL A 228 -5.29 14.18 -2.30
C VAL A 228 -5.20 15.70 -2.18
N GLU A 229 -4.81 16.38 -3.26
CA GLU A 229 -4.95 17.85 -3.35
C GLU A 229 -6.42 18.14 -3.62
N GLN A 230 -7.07 18.89 -2.73
CA GLN A 230 -8.45 19.35 -2.93
C GLN A 230 -8.42 20.75 -3.55
N HIS A 231 -9.08 20.95 -4.69
CA HIS A 231 -9.35 22.30 -5.17
C HIS A 231 -10.45 22.91 -4.31
N ALA A 232 -10.14 23.99 -3.59
CA ALA A 232 -11.14 24.79 -2.88
C ALA A 232 -12.09 25.44 -3.90
N GLU A 233 -13.38 25.42 -3.58
CA GLU A 233 -14.45 26.08 -4.36
C GLU A 233 -14.34 27.61 -4.35
#